data_AF-A0A1R3KZH4-F1
#
_entry.id   AF-A0A1R3KZH4-F1
#
_cell.length_a   1.000
_cell.length_b   1.000
_cell.length_c   1.000
_cell.angle_alpha   90.00
_cell.angle_beta   90.00
_cell.angle_gamma   90.00
#
_symmetry.space_group_name_H-M   'P 1'
#
loop_
_entity.id
_entity.type
_entity.pdbx_description
1 polymer ?
#
loop_
_entity_poly.entity_id
_entity_poly.type
_entity_poly.pdbx_seq_one_letter_code
_entity_poly.pdbx_strand_id
1 'polypeptide(L)'
;MVRDYDPTTRYNDLLDRVLRHRDAIISHLNWVCIFLGFHSFGLYIHNDTMSALGRPQDMFSDTAIQLQPVFAQWIQNTHTLAPGATAPGATASTSLTWGGGDLVAVGGKVALLPIPLGTADFLVHHIHAFTIHVTVLILLKGVLFARSSRLIPDKANLGFRFPCDGSWKRGDMSSIRLGSCLLRTILDVQFNFGSNIPFQLENAVRCLG
;
A
#
# COMPACT_ATOMS: atom_id res chain seq x y z
N MET A 1 -15.83 7.27 17.34
CA MET A 1 -16.92 6.39 16.81
C MET A 1 -17.69 5.63 17.89
N VAL A 2 -17.03 4.91 18.81
CA VAL A 2 -17.76 4.14 19.83
C VAL A 2 -18.25 5.04 20.98
N ARG A 3 -17.36 5.83 21.59
CA ARG A 3 -17.68 6.64 22.78
C ARG A 3 -18.31 7.99 22.45
N ASP A 4 -17.66 8.78 21.60
CA ASP A 4 -18.00 10.22 21.48
C ASP A 4 -18.87 10.57 20.28
N TYR A 5 -19.21 9.59 19.43
CA TYR A 5 -20.06 9.85 18.27
C TYR A 5 -21.54 9.79 18.67
N ASP A 6 -22.27 10.88 18.41
CA ASP A 6 -23.70 11.00 18.63
C ASP A 6 -24.41 11.26 17.29
N PRO A 7 -25.30 10.35 16.82
CA PRO A 7 -26.02 10.53 15.56
C PRO A 7 -27.04 11.68 15.61
N THR A 8 -27.47 12.13 16.79
CA THR A 8 -28.47 13.21 16.90
C THR A 8 -27.88 14.59 16.60
N THR A 9 -26.60 14.80 16.91
CA THR A 9 -25.88 16.07 16.66
C THR A 9 -25.22 16.13 15.28
N ARG A 10 -25.20 15.02 14.55
CA ARG A 10 -24.48 14.84 13.27
C ARG A 10 -25.38 14.36 12.13
N TYR A 11 -26.64 14.78 12.14
CA TYR A 11 -27.61 14.37 11.13
C TYR A 11 -27.27 14.91 9.73
N ASN A 12 -27.25 14.04 8.72
CA ASN A 12 -27.02 14.36 7.30
C ASN A 12 -25.70 15.10 7.00
N ASP A 13 -24.72 15.08 7.91
CA ASP A 13 -23.39 15.61 7.63
C ASP A 13 -22.56 14.64 6.76
N LEU A 14 -21.31 15.01 6.46
CA LEU A 14 -20.41 14.16 5.68
C LEU A 14 -20.17 12.80 6.34
N LEU A 15 -20.07 12.76 7.67
CA LEU A 15 -19.78 11.54 8.42
C LEU A 15 -20.97 10.58 8.41
N ASP A 16 -22.19 11.08 8.61
CA ASP A 16 -23.41 10.30 8.51
C ASP A 16 -23.61 9.71 7.11
N ARG A 17 -23.35 10.50 6.06
CA ARG A 17 -23.42 10.02 4.67
C ARG A 17 -22.42 8.90 4.41
N VAL A 18 -21.19 9.02 4.89
CA VAL A 18 -20.17 7.96 4.78
C VAL A 18 -20.61 6.69 5.51
N LEU A 19 -21.18 6.82 6.71
CA LEU A 19 -21.67 5.67 7.48
C LEU A 19 -22.84 4.94 6.81
N ARG A 20 -23.74 5.68 6.15
CA ARG A 20 -24.86 5.08 5.39
C ARG A 20 -24.40 4.26 4.18
N HIS A 21 -23.29 4.64 3.55
CA HIS A 21 -22.74 3.93 2.39
C HIS A 21 -21.53 3.04 2.73
N ARG A 22 -21.29 2.75 4.01
CA ARG A 22 -20.11 1.97 4.46
C ARG A 22 -19.94 0.61 3.81
N ASP A 23 -21.04 -0.07 3.48
CA ASP A 23 -21.01 -1.39 2.84
C ASP A 23 -20.41 -1.29 1.42
N ALA A 24 -20.79 -0.25 0.66
CA ALA A 24 -20.27 -0.01 -0.68
C ALA A 24 -18.78 0.39 -0.65
N ILE A 25 -18.37 1.21 0.31
CA ILE A 25 -16.97 1.62 0.47
C ILE A 25 -16.09 0.37 0.73
N ILE A 26 -16.49 -0.47 1.68
CA ILE A 26 -15.72 -1.68 2.03
C ILE A 26 -15.77 -2.73 0.91
N SER A 27 -16.87 -2.87 0.17
CA SER A 27 -16.94 -3.83 -0.94
C SER A 27 -16.02 -3.45 -2.10
N HIS A 28 -15.96 -2.17 -2.47
CA HIS A 28 -15.05 -1.69 -3.51
C HIS A 28 -13.59 -1.82 -3.08
N LEU A 29 -13.27 -1.44 -1.84
CA LEU A 29 -11.92 -1.57 -1.33
C LEU A 29 -11.46 -3.04 -1.24
N ASN A 30 -12.38 -3.96 -0.89
CA ASN A 30 -12.12 -5.39 -0.96
C ASN A 30 -11.81 -5.87 -2.39
N TRP A 31 -12.62 -5.42 -3.38
CA TRP A 31 -12.35 -5.73 -4.78
C TRP A 31 -10.97 -5.21 -5.22
N VAL A 32 -10.60 -3.97 -4.87
CA VAL A 32 -9.27 -3.41 -5.16
C VAL A 32 -8.16 -4.24 -4.52
N CYS A 33 -8.31 -4.69 -3.27
CA CYS A 33 -7.31 -5.53 -2.61
C CYS A 33 -7.12 -6.88 -3.33
N ILE A 34 -8.21 -7.52 -3.74
CA ILE A 34 -8.16 -8.78 -4.50
C ILE A 34 -7.50 -8.55 -5.86
N PHE A 35 -7.92 -7.50 -6.57
CA PHE A 35 -7.35 -7.12 -7.86
C PHE A 35 -5.84 -6.89 -7.75
N LEU A 36 -5.41 -6.04 -6.81
CA LEU A 36 -4.00 -5.74 -6.59
C LEU A 36 -3.22 -7.00 -6.20
N GLY A 37 -3.74 -7.87 -5.34
CA GLY A 37 -3.08 -9.11 -4.95
C GLY A 37 -2.78 -10.02 -6.15
N PHE A 38 -3.76 -10.23 -7.04
CA PHE A 38 -3.56 -11.04 -8.24
C PHE A 38 -2.62 -10.40 -9.26
N HIS A 39 -2.67 -9.08 -9.43
CA HIS A 39 -1.90 -8.35 -10.44
C HIS A 39 -0.56 -7.78 -9.92
N SER A 40 -0.15 -8.13 -8.71
CA SER A 40 1.17 -7.81 -8.16
C SER A 40 1.89 -9.07 -7.70
N PHE A 41 1.47 -9.65 -6.57
CA PHE A 41 2.05 -10.87 -6.04
C PHE A 41 1.88 -12.06 -6.98
N GLY A 42 0.76 -12.14 -7.69
CA GLY A 42 0.56 -13.16 -8.73
C GLY A 42 1.59 -13.10 -9.86
N LEU A 43 2.12 -11.92 -10.20
CA LEU A 43 3.17 -11.79 -11.21
C LEU A 43 4.52 -12.31 -10.72
N TYR A 44 4.82 -12.21 -9.42
CA TYR A 44 6.00 -12.85 -8.84
C TYR A 44 5.89 -14.38 -8.89
N ILE A 45 4.74 -14.95 -8.53
CA ILE A 45 4.50 -16.41 -8.65
C ILE A 45 4.61 -16.86 -10.12
N HIS A 46 4.06 -16.08 -11.05
CA HIS A 46 4.21 -16.33 -12.49
C HIS A 46 5.69 -16.37 -12.89
N ASN A 47 6.46 -15.37 -12.49
CA ASN A 47 7.90 -15.31 -12.78
C ASN A 47 8.67 -16.50 -12.20
N ASP A 48 8.40 -16.87 -10.94
CA ASP A 48 9.02 -18.05 -10.32
C ASP A 48 8.70 -19.34 -11.09
N THR A 49 7.44 -19.49 -11.52
CA THR A 49 7.00 -20.66 -12.29
C THR A 49 7.65 -20.69 -13.67
N MET A 50 7.68 -19.57 -14.39
CA MET A 50 8.29 -19.50 -15.72
C MET A 50 9.81 -19.71 -15.66
N SER A 51 10.47 -19.19 -14.63
CA SER A 51 11.89 -19.45 -14.36
C SER A 51 12.15 -20.92 -14.08
N ALA A 52 11.33 -21.55 -13.22
CA ALA A 52 11.45 -22.98 -12.90
C ALA A 52 11.19 -23.90 -14.10
N LEU A 53 10.31 -23.49 -15.02
CA LEU A 53 10.04 -24.19 -16.28
C LEU A 53 11.11 -23.95 -17.35
N GLY A 54 12.15 -23.16 -17.07
CA GLY A 54 13.21 -22.85 -18.04
C GLY A 54 12.74 -21.95 -19.18
N ARG A 55 11.74 -21.10 -18.94
CA ARG A 55 11.14 -20.19 -19.94
C ARG A 55 11.39 -18.71 -19.58
N PRO A 56 12.64 -18.23 -19.53
CA PRO A 56 12.95 -16.85 -19.14
C PRO A 56 12.36 -15.79 -20.09
N GLN A 57 12.12 -16.15 -21.35
CA GLN A 57 11.49 -15.27 -22.35
C GLN A 57 10.01 -14.94 -22.05
N ASP A 58 9.34 -15.73 -21.20
CA ASP A 58 7.94 -15.53 -20.84
C ASP A 58 7.77 -14.86 -19.45
N MET A 59 8.88 -14.38 -18.87
CA MET A 59 8.90 -13.67 -17.60
C MET A 59 8.57 -12.19 -17.78
N PHE A 60 8.00 -11.58 -16.75
CA PHE A 60 7.90 -10.13 -16.62
C PHE A 60 9.24 -9.58 -16.10
N SER A 61 10.04 -9.03 -17.01
CA SER A 61 11.37 -8.47 -16.73
C SER A 61 11.76 -7.44 -17.79
N ASP A 62 12.84 -6.70 -17.53
CA ASP A 62 13.35 -5.72 -18.50
C ASP A 62 13.92 -6.37 -19.79
N THR A 63 14.25 -7.67 -19.76
CA THR A 63 14.83 -8.40 -20.91
C THR A 63 13.82 -9.23 -21.69
N ALA A 64 12.59 -9.39 -21.17
CA ALA A 64 11.54 -10.20 -21.76
C ALA A 64 10.24 -9.38 -21.90
N ILE A 65 9.19 -9.72 -21.16
CA ILE A 65 7.93 -8.98 -21.19
C ILE A 65 8.03 -7.78 -20.24
N GLN A 66 8.19 -6.60 -20.81
CA GLN A 66 8.42 -5.37 -20.04
C GLN A 66 7.12 -4.78 -19.50
N LEU A 67 7.12 -4.42 -18.21
CA LEU A 67 6.07 -3.61 -17.59
C LEU A 67 6.71 -2.35 -17.02
N GLN A 68 6.94 -1.37 -17.90
CA GLN A 68 7.67 -0.16 -17.54
C GLN A 68 6.80 0.81 -16.73
N PRO A 69 7.35 1.46 -15.68
CA PRO A 69 6.67 2.49 -14.91
C PRO A 69 6.70 3.85 -15.64
N VAL A 70 6.08 3.91 -16.82
CA VAL A 70 6.12 5.06 -17.75
C VAL A 70 5.72 6.38 -17.08
N PHE A 71 4.70 6.35 -16.21
CA PHE A 71 4.27 7.56 -15.49
C PHE A 71 5.32 8.05 -14.50
N ALA A 72 6.02 7.15 -13.81
CA ALA A 72 7.08 7.54 -12.89
C ALA A 72 8.26 8.12 -13.67
N GLN A 73 8.69 7.46 -14.75
CA GLN A 73 9.75 7.95 -15.65
C GLN A 73 9.40 9.32 -16.25
N TRP A 74 8.14 9.54 -16.63
CA TRP A 74 7.68 10.85 -17.10
C TRP A 74 7.79 11.94 -16.03
N ILE A 75 7.44 11.63 -14.77
CA ILE A 75 7.65 12.55 -13.64
C ILE A 75 9.15 12.80 -13.41
N GLN A 76 9.99 11.77 -13.45
CA GLN A 76 11.46 11.92 -13.32
C GLN A 76 11.99 12.90 -14.38
N ASN A 77 11.60 12.72 -15.64
CA ASN A 77 12.01 13.60 -16.75
C ASN A 77 11.52 15.04 -16.58
N THR A 78 10.27 15.22 -16.13
CA THR A 78 9.71 16.55 -15.87
C THR A 78 10.51 17.28 -14.79
N HIS A 79 10.90 16.59 -13.72
CA HIS A 79 11.69 17.18 -12.64
C HIS A 79 13.15 17.45 -13.03
N THR A 80 13.73 16.57 -13.84
CA THR A 80 15.10 16.73 -14.37
C THR A 80 15.21 17.93 -15.31
N LEU A 81 14.20 18.16 -16.15
CA LEU A 81 14.16 19.26 -17.12
C LEU A 81 13.54 20.55 -16.57
N ALA A 82 13.09 20.57 -15.32
CA ALA A 82 12.46 21.74 -14.72
C ALA A 82 13.39 22.97 -14.60
N PRO A 83 14.66 22.85 -14.17
CA PRO A 83 15.56 24.00 -14.03
C PRO A 83 15.75 24.74 -15.36
N GLY A 84 15.59 26.06 -15.35
CA GLY A 84 15.71 26.90 -16.55
C GLY A 84 14.50 26.88 -17.51
N ALA A 85 13.56 25.94 -17.35
CA ALA A 85 12.32 25.88 -18.13
C ALA A 85 11.09 26.20 -17.26
N THR A 86 10.51 25.20 -16.59
CA THR A 86 9.34 25.40 -15.71
C THR A 86 9.71 25.98 -14.35
N ALA A 87 11.00 25.97 -13.99
CA ALA A 87 11.56 26.63 -12.82
C ALA A 87 12.78 27.51 -13.23
N PRO A 88 12.55 28.71 -13.80
CA PRO A 88 13.62 29.55 -14.34
C PRO A 88 14.66 30.02 -13.31
N GLY A 89 14.25 30.19 -12.06
CA GLY A 89 15.14 30.60 -10.96
C GLY A 89 15.87 29.45 -10.27
N ALA A 90 15.60 28.19 -10.65
CA ALA A 90 16.26 27.03 -10.08
C ALA A 90 17.50 26.67 -10.90
N THR A 91 18.60 26.38 -10.20
CA THR A 91 19.88 25.97 -10.81
C THR A 91 20.06 24.45 -10.84
N ALA A 92 19.23 23.69 -10.13
CA ALA A 92 19.25 22.23 -10.07
C ALA A 92 17.83 21.68 -9.89
N SER A 93 17.62 20.41 -10.24
CA SER A 93 16.36 19.70 -10.03
C SER A 93 16.06 19.52 -8.55
N THR A 94 14.84 19.10 -8.20
CA THR A 94 14.45 18.95 -6.77
C THR A 94 15.19 17.81 -6.05
N SER A 95 15.81 16.90 -6.79
CA SER A 95 16.68 15.83 -6.28
C SER A 95 17.56 15.30 -7.41
N LEU A 96 18.80 14.92 -7.07
CA LEU A 96 19.73 14.28 -8.01
C LEU A 96 19.28 12.86 -8.42
N THR A 97 18.32 12.27 -7.69
CA THR A 97 17.77 10.94 -7.99
C THR A 97 16.91 10.89 -9.24
N TRP A 98 16.40 12.05 -9.71
CA TRP A 98 15.53 12.13 -10.90
C TRP A 98 16.26 11.90 -12.23
N GLY A 99 17.59 12.01 -12.24
CA GLY A 99 18.39 11.96 -13.46
C GLY A 99 18.96 13.32 -13.87
N GLY A 100 19.80 13.31 -14.91
CA GLY A 100 20.41 14.51 -15.51
C GLY A 100 21.50 15.24 -14.71
N GLY A 101 21.74 14.84 -13.45
CA GLY A 101 22.87 15.31 -12.65
C GLY A 101 24.02 14.29 -12.61
N ASP A 102 25.24 14.79 -12.45
CA ASP A 102 26.43 13.95 -12.28
C ASP A 102 26.39 13.18 -10.95
N LEU A 103 27.08 12.03 -10.93
CA LEU A 103 27.30 11.25 -9.72
C LEU A 103 27.99 12.11 -8.67
N VAL A 104 27.36 12.28 -7.51
CA VAL A 104 27.97 13.00 -6.38
C VAL A 104 28.68 12.00 -5.50
N ALA A 105 30.01 12.08 -5.42
CA ALA A 105 30.83 11.26 -4.54
C ALA A 105 31.45 12.09 -3.41
N VAL A 106 31.45 11.55 -2.19
CA VAL A 106 32.11 12.14 -1.02
C VAL A 106 32.95 11.08 -0.35
N GLY A 107 34.25 11.33 -0.19
CA GLY A 107 35.17 10.37 0.44
C GLY A 107 35.30 9.04 -0.31
N GLY A 108 35.23 9.06 -1.64
CA GLY A 108 35.30 7.85 -2.48
C GLY A 108 34.04 6.97 -2.46
N LYS A 109 32.95 7.43 -1.83
CA LYS A 109 31.66 6.76 -1.81
C LYS A 109 30.62 7.57 -2.57
N VAL A 110 29.69 6.89 -3.24
CA VAL A 110 28.57 7.54 -3.91
C VAL A 110 27.63 8.09 -2.85
N ALA A 111 27.45 9.41 -2.83
CA ALA A 111 26.52 10.09 -1.94
C ALA A 111 25.11 10.10 -2.54
N LEU A 112 24.98 10.42 -3.83
CA LEU A 112 23.72 10.33 -4.59
C LEU A 112 23.97 9.99 -6.05
N LEU A 113 23.10 9.17 -6.62
CA LEU A 113 23.05 8.82 -8.04
C LEU A 113 21.61 8.84 -8.57
N PRO A 114 21.41 9.02 -9.89
CA PRO A 114 20.13 8.77 -10.54
C PRO A 114 19.64 7.34 -10.28
N ILE A 115 18.34 7.19 -9.98
CA ILE A 115 17.71 5.88 -9.74
C ILE A 115 16.87 5.53 -10.97
N PRO A 116 17.36 4.67 -11.88
CA PRO A 116 16.55 4.21 -13.00
C PRO A 116 15.41 3.35 -12.49
N LEU A 117 14.22 3.54 -13.07
CA LEU A 117 13.03 2.77 -12.72
C LEU A 117 12.72 1.79 -13.85
N GLY A 118 12.74 0.50 -13.54
CA GLY A 118 12.46 -0.59 -14.49
C GLY A 118 11.23 -1.42 -14.12
N THR A 119 11.13 -2.59 -14.73
CA THR A 119 10.01 -3.53 -14.50
C THR A 119 9.98 -4.03 -13.06
N ALA A 120 11.14 -4.26 -12.45
CA ALA A 120 11.22 -4.65 -11.04
C ALA A 120 10.61 -3.59 -10.10
N ASP A 121 10.89 -2.30 -10.37
CA ASP A 121 10.32 -1.18 -9.61
C ASP A 121 8.80 -1.12 -9.78
N PHE A 122 8.30 -1.33 -10.99
CA PHE A 122 6.86 -1.39 -11.24
C PHE A 122 6.18 -2.46 -10.38
N LEU A 123 6.74 -3.68 -10.35
CA LEU A 123 6.18 -4.79 -9.58
C LEU A 123 6.18 -4.49 -8.08
N VAL A 124 7.29 -4.01 -7.52
CA VAL A 124 7.37 -3.77 -6.06
C VAL A 124 6.49 -2.61 -5.62
N HIS A 125 6.35 -1.55 -6.43
CA HIS A 125 5.43 -0.46 -6.12
C HIS A 125 3.96 -0.93 -6.06
N HIS A 126 3.57 -1.90 -6.89
CA HIS A 126 2.23 -2.49 -6.81
C HIS A 126 2.06 -3.40 -5.58
N ILE A 127 3.11 -4.05 -5.10
CA ILE A 127 3.10 -4.76 -3.80
C ILE A 127 2.93 -3.77 -2.63
N HIS A 128 3.62 -2.63 -2.68
CA HIS A 128 3.43 -1.56 -1.69
C HIS A 128 1.99 -1.03 -1.74
N ALA A 129 1.44 -0.79 -2.93
CA ALA A 129 0.04 -0.39 -3.07
C ALA A 129 -0.90 -1.45 -2.48
N PHE A 130 -0.71 -2.74 -2.81
CA PHE A 130 -1.51 -3.84 -2.26
C PHE A 130 -1.51 -3.87 -0.72
N THR A 131 -0.33 -3.85 -0.10
CA THR A 131 -0.18 -3.91 1.37
C THR A 131 -0.77 -2.70 2.07
N ILE A 132 -0.62 -1.50 1.50
CA ILE A 132 -1.27 -0.28 2.00
C ILE A 132 -2.80 -0.40 1.90
N HIS A 133 -3.34 -0.82 0.76
CA HIS A 133 -4.78 -0.95 0.57
C HIS A 133 -5.40 -1.99 1.51
N VAL A 134 -4.74 -3.12 1.75
CA VAL A 134 -5.17 -4.12 2.74
C VAL A 134 -5.15 -3.55 4.16
N THR A 135 -4.12 -2.78 4.51
CA THR A 135 -4.07 -2.09 5.81
C THR A 135 -5.24 -1.13 5.96
N VAL A 136 -5.52 -0.30 4.95
CA VAL A 136 -6.64 0.63 4.94
C VAL A 136 -7.96 -0.11 5.02
N LEU A 137 -8.14 -1.23 4.30
CA LEU A 137 -9.35 -2.06 4.36
C LEU A 137 -9.63 -2.52 5.79
N ILE A 138 -8.62 -3.04 6.46
CA ILE A 138 -8.72 -3.56 7.82
C ILE A 138 -9.06 -2.44 8.82
N LEU A 139 -8.31 -1.33 8.77
CA LEU A 139 -8.52 -0.18 9.64
C LEU A 139 -9.88 0.47 9.43
N LEU A 140 -10.22 0.76 8.17
CA LEU A 140 -11.45 1.46 7.81
C LEU A 140 -12.68 0.62 8.11
N LYS A 141 -12.65 -0.69 7.83
CA LYS A 141 -13.72 -1.61 8.23
C LYS A 141 -13.89 -1.62 9.75
N GLY A 142 -12.79 -1.63 10.51
CA GLY A 142 -12.82 -1.54 11.97
C GLY A 142 -13.56 -0.29 12.47
N VAL A 143 -13.29 0.87 11.86
CA VAL A 143 -13.90 2.16 12.23
C VAL A 143 -15.39 2.23 11.81
N LEU A 144 -15.71 1.89 10.56
CA LEU A 144 -17.07 2.05 10.01
C LEU A 144 -18.10 1.09 10.62
N PHE A 145 -17.66 -0.09 11.02
CA PHE A 145 -18.50 -1.12 11.63
C PHE A 145 -18.36 -1.16 13.16
N ALA A 146 -17.71 -0.16 13.77
CA ALA A 146 -17.47 -0.13 15.22
C ALA A 146 -18.77 -0.12 16.05
N ARG A 147 -19.81 0.59 15.60
CA ARG A 147 -21.06 0.78 16.36
C ARG A 147 -22.13 -0.27 16.07
N SER A 148 -22.16 -0.82 14.86
CA SER A 148 -23.19 -1.73 14.40
C SER A 148 -22.67 -2.49 13.18
N SER A 149 -23.08 -3.74 13.03
CA SER A 149 -22.91 -4.52 11.81
C SER A 149 -24.21 -5.27 11.50
N ARG A 150 -24.30 -5.90 10.31
CA ARG A 150 -25.46 -6.76 10.00
C ARG A 150 -25.55 -7.97 10.93
N LEU A 151 -24.43 -8.41 11.51
CA LEU A 151 -24.36 -9.56 12.41
C LEU A 151 -24.70 -9.17 13.86
N ILE A 152 -24.08 -8.10 14.37
CA ILE A 152 -24.32 -7.56 15.71
C ILE A 152 -24.82 -6.11 15.57
N PRO A 153 -26.13 -5.86 15.71
CA PRO A 153 -26.71 -4.54 15.51
C PRO A 153 -26.37 -3.55 16.64
N ASP A 154 -26.22 -4.01 17.88
CA ASP A 154 -26.05 -3.24 19.12
C ASP A 154 -24.61 -3.22 19.65
N LYS A 155 -23.65 -3.41 18.74
CA LYS A 155 -22.22 -3.51 19.05
C LYS A 155 -21.64 -2.30 19.82
N ALA A 156 -22.24 -1.12 19.68
CA ALA A 156 -21.83 0.06 20.45
C ALA A 156 -21.90 -0.16 21.97
N ASN A 157 -22.84 -0.99 22.44
CA ASN A 157 -23.04 -1.27 23.87
C ASN A 157 -21.95 -2.20 24.45
N LEU A 158 -21.40 -3.09 23.62
CA LEU A 158 -20.30 -3.98 23.98
C LEU A 158 -18.97 -3.23 24.19
N GLY A 159 -18.90 -1.97 23.73
CA GLY A 159 -17.73 -1.12 23.85
C GLY A 159 -16.65 -1.39 22.79
N PHE A 160 -15.49 -0.73 22.95
CA PHE A 160 -14.41 -0.78 21.96
C PHE A 160 -13.53 -2.04 22.07
N ARG A 161 -13.48 -2.65 23.27
CA ARG A 161 -12.66 -3.81 23.61
C ARG A 161 -13.51 -4.84 24.35
N PHE A 162 -13.96 -5.85 23.63
CA PHE A 162 -14.63 -7.03 24.18
C PHE A 162 -14.09 -8.29 23.47
N PRO A 163 -14.10 -9.46 24.12
CA PRO A 163 -13.50 -10.67 23.55
C PRO A 163 -14.34 -11.26 22.40
N CYS A 164 -15.63 -11.53 22.66
CA CYS A 164 -16.66 -12.06 21.74
C CYS A 164 -18.04 -11.80 22.36
N ASP A 165 -19.13 -11.88 21.58
CA ASP A 165 -20.52 -11.69 22.04
C ASP A 165 -21.21 -13.00 22.53
N GLY A 166 -20.42 -14.04 22.86
CA GLY A 166 -20.91 -15.29 23.49
C GLY A 166 -21.96 -16.11 22.73
N SER A 167 -22.40 -15.66 21.55
CA SER A 167 -23.49 -16.27 20.80
C SER A 167 -22.99 -17.43 19.93
N TRP A 168 -23.60 -18.62 20.06
CA TRP A 168 -23.21 -19.83 19.33
C TRP A 168 -23.61 -19.81 17.83
N LYS A 169 -24.10 -18.69 17.30
CA LYS A 169 -24.54 -18.60 15.90
C LYS A 169 -23.35 -18.27 14.99
N ARG A 170 -22.71 -19.33 14.47
CA ARG A 170 -21.68 -19.31 13.41
C ARG A 170 -20.42 -18.49 13.75
N GLY A 171 -19.51 -19.06 14.55
CA GLY A 171 -18.09 -18.70 14.49
C GLY A 171 -17.76 -17.23 14.83
N ASP A 172 -18.33 -16.69 15.89
CA ASP A 172 -18.18 -15.30 16.36
C ASP A 172 -16.75 -14.90 16.84
N MET A 173 -15.74 -15.76 16.67
CA MET A 173 -14.35 -15.48 17.03
C MET A 173 -13.75 -14.27 16.29
N SER A 174 -14.38 -13.83 15.20
CA SER A 174 -13.96 -12.66 14.42
C SER A 174 -14.81 -11.41 14.68
N SER A 175 -15.87 -11.50 15.49
CA SER A 175 -16.68 -10.35 15.86
C SER A 175 -16.00 -9.54 16.98
N ILE A 176 -14.92 -8.87 16.58
CA ILE A 176 -14.30 -7.69 17.19
C ILE A 176 -13.48 -7.92 18.46
N ARG A 177 -12.32 -8.52 18.23
CA ARG A 177 -11.08 -8.12 18.89
C ARG A 177 -10.46 -6.93 18.13
N LEU A 178 -11.04 -5.72 18.23
CA LEU A 178 -10.42 -4.49 17.66
C LEU A 178 -9.07 -4.18 18.34
N GLY A 179 -8.80 -4.75 19.51
CA GLY A 179 -7.61 -4.45 20.32
C GLY A 179 -6.37 -5.29 20.05
N SER A 180 -6.48 -6.57 19.67
CA SER A 180 -5.30 -7.45 19.56
C SER A 180 -5.23 -8.32 18.30
N CYS A 181 -6.33 -8.57 17.58
CA CYS A 181 -6.25 -9.19 16.24
C CYS A 181 -6.02 -8.11 15.18
N LEU A 182 -6.75 -6.97 15.27
CA LEU A 182 -6.47 -5.79 14.45
C LEU A 182 -5.05 -5.27 14.68
N LEU A 183 -4.60 -5.12 15.94
CA LEU A 183 -3.25 -4.67 16.25
C LEU A 183 -2.20 -5.66 15.75
N ARG A 184 -2.44 -6.98 15.86
CA ARG A 184 -1.52 -7.99 15.33
C ARG A 184 -1.49 -7.98 13.81
N THR A 185 -2.62 -7.89 13.12
CA THR A 185 -2.63 -7.77 11.65
C THR A 185 -2.08 -6.41 11.17
N ILE A 186 -2.33 -5.31 11.89
CA ILE A 186 -1.69 -4.02 11.61
C ILE A 186 -0.18 -4.14 11.83
N LEU A 187 0.27 -4.69 12.96
CA LEU A 187 1.70 -4.88 13.23
C LEU A 187 2.32 -5.85 12.22
N ASP A 188 1.65 -6.93 11.83
CA ASP A 188 2.12 -7.90 10.86
C ASP A 188 2.19 -7.27 9.46
N VAL A 189 1.20 -6.46 9.05
CA VAL A 189 1.21 -5.78 7.74
C VAL A 189 2.14 -4.57 7.72
N GLN A 190 2.23 -3.80 8.81
CA GLN A 190 3.20 -2.72 8.98
C GLN A 190 4.62 -3.25 9.09
N PHE A 191 4.82 -4.42 9.72
CA PHE A 191 6.09 -5.14 9.73
C PHE A 191 6.41 -5.65 8.33
N ASN A 192 5.46 -6.22 7.60
CA ASN A 192 5.66 -6.60 6.19
C ASN A 192 5.96 -5.39 5.29
N PHE A 193 5.31 -4.24 5.50
CA PHE A 193 5.60 -3.01 4.77
C PHE A 193 6.98 -2.46 5.13
N GLY A 194 7.26 -2.37 6.44
CA GLY A 194 8.51 -1.92 7.00
C GLY A 194 9.68 -2.89 6.86
N SER A 195 9.47 -4.14 6.43
CA SER A 195 10.53 -5.09 6.08
C SER A 195 10.79 -5.13 4.58
N ASN A 196 9.76 -4.96 3.73
CA ASN A 196 9.94 -4.91 2.28
C ASN A 196 10.60 -3.60 1.80
N ILE A 197 10.30 -2.46 2.43
CA ILE A 197 10.96 -1.18 2.10
C ILE A 197 12.48 -1.22 2.34
N PRO A 198 12.99 -1.63 3.53
CA PRO A 198 14.42 -1.73 3.74
C PRO A 198 15.04 -2.89 2.95
N PHE A 199 14.32 -3.97 2.63
CA PHE A 199 14.86 -5.02 1.75
C PHE A 199 15.13 -4.52 0.33
N GLN A 200 14.29 -3.63 -0.21
CA GLN A 200 14.55 -2.96 -1.49
C GLN A 200 15.71 -1.96 -1.40
N LEU A 201 15.83 -1.22 -0.28
CA LEU A 201 16.98 -0.35 -0.03
C LEU A 201 18.28 -1.17 0.12
N GLU A 202 18.21 -2.32 0.79
CA GLU A 202 19.33 -3.22 1.02
C GLU A 202 19.74 -3.95 -0.26
N ASN A 203 18.80 -4.34 -1.13
CA ASN A 203 19.11 -4.89 -2.46
C ASN A 203 19.63 -3.82 -3.43
N ALA A 204 19.09 -2.60 -3.40
CA ALA A 204 19.64 -1.49 -4.17
C ALA A 204 21.08 -1.14 -3.72
N VAL A 205 21.37 -1.26 -2.42
CA VAL A 205 22.73 -1.08 -1.87
C VAL A 205 23.64 -2.28 -2.19
N ARG A 206 23.15 -3.52 -2.14
CA ARG A 206 23.92 -4.74 -2.50
C ARG A 206 24.17 -4.88 -4.00
N CYS A 207 23.34 -4.28 -4.85
CA CYS A 207 23.60 -4.20 -6.29
C CYS A 207 24.59 -3.07 -6.66
N LEU A 208 25.00 -2.23 -5.71
CA LEU A 208 25.96 -1.14 -5.91
C LEU A 208 27.35 -1.42 -5.28
N GLY A 209 27.63 -2.67 -4.87
CA GLY A 209 28.94 -3.09 -4.37
C GLY A 209 28.95 -4.50 -3.81
#